data_AF-A0A3P6SUF4-F1
#
_entry.id   AF-A0A3P6SUF4-F1
#
_cell.length_a   1.000
_cell.length_b   1.000
_cell.length_c   1.000
_cell.angle_alpha   90.00
_cell.angle_beta   90.00
_cell.angle_gamma   90.00
#
_symmetry.space_group_name_H-M   'P 1'
#
loop_
_entity.id
_entity.type
_entity.pdbx_description
1 polymer ?
#
loop_
_entity_poly.entity_id
_entity_poly.type
_entity_poly.pdbx_seq_one_letter_code
_entity_poly.pdbx_strand_id
1 'polypeptide(L)'
;IDQTRGWFYTLMVLSTALFDRPPFKNLICNGLVLASDGSKMSKRKKNYPDPLEIVGKYGADALRVYLINSPVVRGENLRFREEGVRDVLKDVLLPWYNAYRFFVQNVKIYECTNSKEFTLLDTKSVNIMDRWILSFTNSLLDFVRNEMSAYRLYAVVAPLTKYFDVLTNCYIRLNRKRMKGEDGPEDHAHSLLTLGKILLLIVRLMAPFTPFFCEHLWQNLRHISSSSSESVHFEMIPQPVNDLIDISVEKRVARMRAVIDLVRVLRERKGIPVKYPLKEMIVINREKQFLDDVLSLQNYIITEVNVRMLTVSHNKEKYGVYLKAEPNFRLLGSRLKNDQKKVVDYLKNQVTEKELEQFAEQGTLNILGYELSAEEVNLSYACRGVQATNERMEAHSDGQTIVIVDTTEDDDLKDEGFAREVVNRVQKLRKSYWVVDPTFIIKSESLQARLLPNDKAVAYCKVSPSTHRLAAVIKDYSEFIENATGTPVLLSSLPDDVKNAKIEVSCSSVKDAKIELHLICYRATSSAVTVHYGTRKHSILLAANDEVLTYTRLLYEIRSVFSLWSKSKLLLSLEALPTVTFISSKCNLLDLADKDIYVIAS
;
A
#
# COMPACT_ATOMS: atom_id res chain seq x y z
N ILE A 1 37.66 -1.65 7.43
CA ILE A 1 38.48 -1.91 8.66
C ILE A 1 39.90 -2.30 8.28
N ASP A 2 40.03 -3.32 7.44
CA ASP A 2 41.18 -3.69 6.63
C ASP A 2 42.01 -2.52 6.06
N GLN A 3 41.37 -1.44 5.59
CA GLN A 3 42.09 -0.29 4.99
C GLN A 3 42.79 0.64 5.99
N THR A 4 42.53 0.51 7.29
CA THR A 4 43.16 1.35 8.33
C THR A 4 44.68 1.19 8.39
N ARG A 5 45.18 0.00 8.07
CA ARG A 5 46.62 -0.31 7.97
C ARG A 5 47.16 -0.31 6.53
N GLY A 6 46.28 -0.08 5.56
CA GLY A 6 46.61 -0.05 4.14
C GLY A 6 46.50 1.37 3.61
N TRP A 7 45.51 1.59 2.73
CA TRP A 7 45.34 2.85 2.02
C TRP A 7 45.23 4.07 2.92
N PHE A 8 44.47 4.00 4.01
CA PHE A 8 44.28 5.17 4.89
C PHE A 8 45.59 5.58 5.55
N TYR A 9 46.38 4.60 6.01
CA TYR A 9 47.69 4.85 6.61
C TYR A 9 48.66 5.46 5.59
N THR A 10 48.79 4.85 4.41
CA THR A 10 49.73 5.32 3.38
C THR A 10 49.39 6.74 2.93
N LEU A 11 48.10 7.05 2.69
CA LEU A 11 47.68 8.40 2.31
C LEU A 11 47.96 9.43 3.40
N MET A 12 47.74 9.08 4.67
CA MET A 12 48.04 9.95 5.80
C MET A 12 49.54 10.29 5.85
N VAL A 13 50.40 9.28 5.81
CA VAL A 13 51.87 9.46 5.85
C VAL A 13 52.35 10.34 4.70
N LEU A 14 51.90 10.07 3.47
CA LEU A 14 52.32 10.85 2.31
C LEU A 14 51.83 12.31 2.39
N SER A 15 50.57 12.52 2.77
CA SER A 15 50.00 13.86 2.84
C SER A 15 50.63 14.71 3.95
N THR A 16 50.92 14.12 5.11
CA THR A 16 51.66 14.82 6.17
C THR A 16 53.09 15.13 5.75
N ALA A 17 53.82 14.18 5.16
CA ALA A 17 55.21 14.40 4.76
C ALA A 17 55.38 15.46 3.65
N LEU A 18 54.43 15.52 2.71
CA LEU A 18 54.50 16.42 1.54
C LEU A 18 53.81 17.77 1.76
N PHE A 19 52.74 17.82 2.55
CA PHE A 19 51.85 18.97 2.61
C PHE A 19 51.46 19.40 4.03
N ASP A 20 51.94 18.72 5.06
CA ASP A 20 51.62 18.96 6.48
C ASP A 20 50.11 19.15 6.76
N ARG A 21 49.28 18.31 6.13
CA ARG A 21 47.82 18.34 6.30
C ARG A 21 47.19 16.96 6.09
N PRO A 22 46.00 16.69 6.65
CA PRO A 22 45.31 15.44 6.39
C PRO A 22 44.85 15.33 4.91
N PRO A 23 44.90 14.12 4.31
CA PRO A 23 44.50 13.87 2.92
C PRO A 23 42.97 13.88 2.71
N PHE A 24 42.18 13.77 3.78
CA PHE A 24 40.73 13.80 3.75
C PHE A 24 40.17 14.56 4.96
N LYS A 25 39.00 15.18 4.79
CA LYS A 25 38.27 15.84 5.89
C LYS A 25 37.36 14.88 6.66
N ASN A 26 36.85 13.86 5.98
CA ASN A 26 35.99 12.82 6.54
C ASN A 26 36.52 11.45 6.10
N LEU A 27 36.60 10.49 7.03
CA LEU A 27 36.97 9.11 6.74
C LEU A 27 35.88 8.18 7.26
N ILE A 28 35.32 7.36 6.36
CA ILE A 28 34.23 6.43 6.67
C ILE A 28 34.78 5.01 6.51
N CYS A 29 34.64 4.22 7.57
CA CYS A 29 35.10 2.84 7.60
C CYS A 29 33.91 1.89 7.74
N ASN A 30 33.61 1.16 6.67
CA ASN A 30 32.59 0.11 6.69
C ASN A 30 33.15 -1.20 7.28
N GLY A 31 32.24 -2.04 7.76
CA GLY A 31 32.52 -3.40 8.20
C GLY A 31 32.64 -4.36 7.02
N LEU A 32 32.63 -5.67 7.30
CA LEU A 32 32.81 -6.69 6.27
C LEU A 32 31.50 -7.42 5.98
N VAL A 33 31.26 -7.67 4.70
CA VAL A 33 30.20 -8.59 4.26
C VAL A 33 30.75 -10.01 4.30
N LEU A 34 30.10 -10.84 5.12
CA LEU A 34 30.41 -12.25 5.35
C LEU A 34 29.36 -13.12 4.67
N ALA A 35 29.73 -14.36 4.37
CA ALA A 35 28.78 -15.38 3.93
C ALA A 35 27.70 -15.64 5.00
N SER A 36 26.63 -16.33 4.63
CA SER A 36 25.50 -16.62 5.52
C SER A 36 25.91 -17.40 6.77
N ASP A 37 26.93 -18.26 6.65
CA ASP A 37 27.57 -19.03 7.72
C ASP A 37 28.54 -18.21 8.61
N GLY A 38 28.76 -16.93 8.28
CA GLY A 38 29.69 -16.03 8.97
C GLY A 38 31.15 -16.15 8.54
N SER A 39 31.47 -16.97 7.53
CA SER A 39 32.81 -17.05 6.97
C SER A 39 33.11 -15.88 6.03
N LYS A 40 34.39 -15.51 5.89
CA LYS A 40 34.79 -14.45 4.95
C LYS A 40 34.47 -14.88 3.51
N MET A 41 33.78 -14.01 2.77
CA MET A 41 33.50 -14.24 1.35
C MET A 41 34.82 -14.34 0.57
N SER A 42 34.95 -15.34 -0.31
CA SER A 42 36.10 -15.43 -1.21
C SER A 42 35.77 -16.11 -2.52
N LYS A 43 36.31 -15.58 -3.63
CA LYS A 43 36.13 -16.16 -4.98
C LYS A 43 36.53 -17.64 -5.02
N ARG A 44 37.54 -18.04 -4.25
CA ARG A 44 38.00 -19.42 -4.14
C ARG A 44 36.99 -20.34 -3.45
N LYS A 45 36.31 -19.86 -2.39
CA LYS A 45 35.33 -20.67 -1.65
C LYS A 45 33.93 -20.66 -2.28
N LYS A 46 33.64 -19.73 -3.20
CA LYS A 46 32.31 -19.55 -3.82
C LYS A 46 31.16 -19.56 -2.78
N ASN A 47 31.43 -19.05 -1.58
CA ASN A 47 30.54 -19.07 -0.43
C ASN A 47 29.58 -17.87 -0.40
N TYR A 48 29.34 -17.24 -1.55
CA TYR A 48 28.44 -16.10 -1.67
C TYR A 48 27.80 -16.10 -3.07
N PRO A 49 26.53 -15.68 -3.19
CA PRO A 49 25.89 -15.51 -4.49
C PRO A 49 26.58 -14.37 -5.26
N ASP A 50 26.73 -14.52 -6.57
CA ASP A 50 27.32 -13.47 -7.40
C ASP A 50 26.46 -12.19 -7.27
N PRO A 51 27.06 -11.03 -6.92
CA PRO A 51 26.33 -9.76 -6.89
C PRO A 51 25.53 -9.48 -8.15
N LEU A 52 26.02 -9.89 -9.33
CA LEU A 52 25.30 -9.70 -10.60
C LEU A 52 24.07 -10.60 -10.73
N GLU A 53 24.10 -11.81 -10.17
CA GLU A 53 22.91 -12.68 -10.11
C GLU A 53 21.84 -12.07 -9.20
N ILE A 54 22.24 -11.51 -8.05
CA ILE A 54 21.34 -10.81 -7.13
C ILE A 54 20.74 -9.58 -7.81
N VAL A 55 21.55 -8.79 -8.51
CA VAL A 55 21.08 -7.64 -9.29
C VAL A 55 20.14 -8.08 -10.41
N GLY A 56 20.43 -9.17 -11.11
CA GLY A 56 19.56 -9.71 -12.16
C GLY A 56 18.21 -10.17 -11.64
N LYS A 57 18.15 -10.76 -10.43
CA LYS A 57 16.92 -11.25 -9.82
C LYS A 57 16.07 -10.16 -9.15
N TYR A 58 16.70 -9.25 -8.39
CA TYR A 58 16.00 -8.31 -7.50
C TYR A 58 16.23 -6.84 -7.83
N GLY A 59 17.16 -6.52 -8.74
CA GLY A 59 17.55 -5.16 -9.09
C GLY A 59 18.66 -4.60 -8.20
N ALA A 60 19.43 -3.66 -8.76
CA ALA A 60 20.53 -3.01 -8.05
C ALA A 60 20.06 -2.17 -6.85
N ASP A 61 18.90 -1.53 -6.96
CA ASP A 61 18.37 -0.65 -5.93
C ASP A 61 17.96 -1.41 -4.66
N ALA A 62 17.39 -2.61 -4.81
CA ALA A 62 17.05 -3.46 -3.66
C ALA A 62 18.32 -3.86 -2.88
N LEU A 63 19.39 -4.23 -3.60
CA LEU A 63 20.69 -4.55 -2.99
C LEU A 63 21.31 -3.34 -2.29
N ARG A 64 21.25 -2.14 -2.91
CA ARG A 64 21.76 -0.90 -2.31
C ARG A 64 21.07 -0.60 -0.99
N VAL A 65 19.74 -0.59 -0.98
CA VAL A 65 18.96 -0.29 0.23
C VAL A 65 19.19 -1.36 1.31
N TYR A 66 19.28 -2.64 0.94
CA TYR A 66 19.64 -3.71 1.87
C TYR A 66 21.00 -3.47 2.55
N LEU A 67 22.03 -3.12 1.79
CA LEU A 67 23.36 -2.84 2.35
C LEU A 67 23.37 -1.57 3.22
N ILE A 68 22.67 -0.52 2.81
CA ILE A 68 22.58 0.73 3.57
C ILE A 68 21.87 0.53 4.91
N ASN A 69 20.83 -0.31 4.94
CA ASN A 69 20.11 -0.65 6.18
C ASN A 69 20.84 -1.65 7.08
N SER A 70 22.03 -2.09 6.68
CA SER A 70 22.74 -3.15 7.38
C SER A 70 23.78 -2.61 8.37
N PRO A 71 24.24 -3.43 9.34
CA PRO A 71 25.33 -3.05 10.23
C PRO A 71 26.65 -2.72 9.52
N VAL A 72 26.80 -3.07 8.23
CA VAL A 72 28.04 -2.84 7.48
C VAL A 72 28.42 -1.37 7.38
N VAL A 73 27.43 -0.48 7.28
CA VAL A 73 27.68 0.97 7.22
C VAL A 73 27.95 1.59 8.60
N ARG A 74 27.85 0.78 9.66
CA ARG A 74 28.23 1.12 11.05
C ARG A 74 29.59 0.56 11.45
N GLY A 75 30.34 -0.03 10.51
CA GLY A 75 31.62 -0.67 10.79
C GLY A 75 31.51 -2.12 11.27
N GLU A 76 30.30 -2.68 11.39
CA GLU A 76 30.06 -4.03 11.89
C GLU A 76 29.98 -5.06 10.75
N ASN A 77 30.12 -6.34 11.07
CA ASN A 77 30.03 -7.39 10.06
C ASN A 77 28.57 -7.71 9.70
N LEU A 78 28.29 -7.80 8.40
CA LEU A 78 27.00 -8.26 7.88
C LEU A 78 27.11 -9.71 7.42
N ARG A 79 26.28 -10.61 7.93
CA ARG A 79 26.07 -11.93 7.31
C ARG A 79 25.05 -11.79 6.20
N PHE A 80 25.50 -11.87 4.95
CA PHE A 80 24.65 -11.67 3.79
C PHE A 80 23.60 -12.77 3.65
N ARG A 81 22.35 -12.38 3.38
CA ARG A 81 21.22 -13.26 3.11
C ARG A 81 20.44 -12.72 1.92
N GLU A 82 20.23 -13.56 0.91
CA GLU A 82 19.49 -13.19 -0.30
C GLU A 82 18.03 -12.82 0.03
N GLU A 83 17.44 -13.47 1.03
CA GLU A 83 16.08 -13.18 1.50
C GLU A 83 15.91 -11.73 1.93
N GLY A 84 16.92 -11.13 2.57
CA GLY A 84 16.86 -9.74 3.01
C GLY A 84 16.78 -8.74 1.85
N VAL A 85 17.39 -9.06 0.70
CA VAL A 85 17.29 -8.24 -0.52
C VAL A 85 15.88 -8.35 -1.11
N ARG A 86 15.31 -9.57 -1.13
CA ARG A 86 13.93 -9.80 -1.56
C ARG A 86 12.93 -9.06 -0.68
N ASP A 87 13.14 -9.06 0.63
CA ASP A 87 12.24 -8.40 1.57
C ASP A 87 12.25 -6.87 1.37
N VAL A 88 13.41 -6.26 1.09
CA VAL A 88 13.48 -4.83 0.71
C VAL A 88 12.68 -4.53 -0.56
N LEU A 89 12.79 -5.36 -1.59
CA LEU A 89 12.00 -5.21 -2.82
C LEU A 89 10.49 -5.29 -2.51
N LYS A 90 10.09 -6.28 -1.70
CA LYS A 90 8.69 -6.56 -1.36
C LYS A 90 8.06 -5.51 -0.45
N ASP A 91 8.79 -5.05 0.55
CA ASP A 91 8.24 -4.24 1.65
C ASP A 91 8.46 -2.74 1.44
N VAL A 92 9.36 -2.35 0.52
CA VAL A 92 9.66 -0.94 0.24
C VAL A 92 9.36 -0.57 -1.22
N LEU A 93 10.04 -1.19 -2.18
CA LEU A 93 9.98 -0.76 -3.58
C LEU A 93 8.63 -1.07 -4.24
N LEU A 94 8.06 -2.26 -4.00
CA LEU A 94 6.75 -2.63 -4.55
C LEU A 94 5.60 -1.76 -4.00
N PRO A 95 5.47 -1.52 -2.68
CA PRO A 95 4.46 -0.60 -2.15
C PRO A 95 4.59 0.80 -2.72
N TRP A 96 5.82 1.32 -2.84
CA TRP A 96 6.05 2.62 -3.46
C TRP A 96 5.66 2.65 -4.94
N TYR A 97 6.05 1.64 -5.72
CA TYR A 97 5.64 1.52 -7.12
C TYR A 97 4.11 1.46 -7.27
N ASN A 98 3.43 0.74 -6.38
CA ASN A 98 1.97 0.65 -6.37
C ASN A 98 1.31 2.01 -6.06
N ALA A 99 1.88 2.79 -5.14
CA ALA A 99 1.42 4.17 -4.87
C ALA A 99 1.57 5.07 -6.10
N TYR A 100 2.73 5.02 -6.77
CA TYR A 100 2.97 5.72 -8.03
C TYR A 100 1.99 5.30 -9.13
N ARG A 101 1.80 4.00 -9.33
CA ARG A 101 0.88 3.48 -10.34
C ARG A 101 -0.55 3.93 -10.07
N PHE A 102 -0.98 3.87 -8.82
CA PHE A 102 -2.29 4.35 -8.40
C PHE A 102 -2.45 5.84 -8.74
N PHE A 103 -1.45 6.67 -8.44
CA PHE A 103 -1.47 8.08 -8.78
C PHE A 103 -1.63 8.32 -10.29
N VAL A 104 -0.76 7.73 -11.12
CA VAL A 104 -0.81 7.91 -12.59
C VAL A 104 -2.15 7.46 -13.18
N GLN A 105 -2.72 6.37 -12.67
CA GLN A 105 -4.03 5.89 -13.10
C GLN A 105 -5.15 6.91 -12.82
N ASN A 106 -5.16 7.51 -11.62
CA ASN A 106 -6.18 8.49 -11.27
C ASN A 106 -5.95 9.85 -11.95
N VAL A 107 -4.69 10.24 -12.20
CA VAL A 107 -4.38 11.42 -13.03
C VAL A 107 -4.95 11.23 -14.44
N LYS A 108 -4.74 10.07 -15.06
CA LYS A 108 -5.31 9.79 -16.38
C LYS A 108 -6.84 9.89 -16.39
N ILE A 109 -7.50 9.40 -15.33
CA ILE A 109 -8.95 9.53 -15.17
C ILE A 109 -9.35 11.01 -15.09
N TYR A 110 -8.68 11.78 -14.24
CA TYR A 110 -8.91 13.22 -14.08
C TYR A 110 -8.76 13.96 -15.42
N GLU A 111 -7.69 13.72 -16.16
CA GLU A 111 -7.43 14.37 -17.46
C GLU A 111 -8.50 14.04 -18.50
N CYS A 112 -8.94 12.77 -18.56
CA CYS A 112 -10.02 12.34 -19.44
C CYS A 112 -11.36 12.98 -19.07
N THR A 113 -11.69 13.05 -17.78
CA THR A 113 -12.96 13.62 -17.30
C THR A 113 -13.03 15.13 -17.48
N ASN A 114 -11.90 15.82 -17.29
CA ASN A 114 -11.85 17.28 -17.30
C ASN A 114 -11.34 17.87 -18.63
N SER A 115 -10.93 17.02 -19.59
CA SER A 115 -10.32 17.41 -20.87
C SER A 115 -9.16 18.41 -20.70
N LYS A 116 -8.37 18.23 -19.63
CA LYS A 116 -7.30 19.15 -19.23
C LYS A 116 -6.12 18.38 -18.68
N GLU A 117 -4.91 18.73 -19.14
CA GLU A 117 -3.66 18.16 -18.63
C GLU A 117 -3.47 18.46 -17.14
N PHE A 118 -3.06 17.45 -16.39
CA PHE A 118 -2.81 17.57 -14.97
C PHE A 118 -1.45 18.23 -14.73
N THR A 119 -1.46 19.32 -13.97
CA THR A 119 -0.27 20.07 -13.61
C THR A 119 -0.27 20.34 -12.12
N LEU A 120 0.92 20.30 -11.51
CA LEU A 120 1.05 20.59 -10.07
C LEU A 120 0.92 22.09 -9.82
N LEU A 121 -0.22 22.48 -9.26
CA LEU A 121 -0.49 23.84 -8.80
C LEU A 121 -0.15 23.98 -7.32
N ASP A 122 0.28 25.18 -6.93
CA ASP A 122 0.54 25.47 -5.52
C ASP A 122 -0.73 25.87 -4.77
N THR A 123 -1.66 24.93 -4.67
CA THR A 123 -2.91 25.10 -3.90
C THR A 123 -2.77 24.42 -2.54
N LYS A 124 -3.29 25.07 -1.49
CA LYS A 124 -3.37 24.51 -0.14
C LYS A 124 -4.67 23.72 0.01
N SER A 125 -4.55 22.45 0.38
CA SER A 125 -5.72 21.64 0.74
C SER A 125 -6.19 21.98 2.16
N VAL A 126 -7.51 22.06 2.34
CA VAL A 126 -8.15 22.24 3.65
C VAL A 126 -8.23 20.91 4.41
N ASN A 127 -8.13 19.77 3.70
CA ASN A 127 -8.29 18.44 4.28
C ASN A 127 -7.15 18.11 5.27
N ILE A 128 -7.52 17.58 6.44
CA ILE A 128 -6.57 17.27 7.53
C ILE A 128 -5.58 16.19 7.11
N MET A 129 -6.00 15.17 6.34
CA MET A 129 -5.11 14.09 5.88
C MET A 129 -4.08 14.60 4.86
N ASP A 130 -4.47 15.55 4.02
CA ASP A 130 -3.55 16.17 3.03
C ASP A 130 -2.50 17.04 3.73
N ARG A 131 -2.94 17.86 4.69
CA ARG A 131 -2.04 18.65 5.55
C ARG A 131 -1.11 17.74 6.35
N TRP A 132 -1.64 16.65 6.88
CA TRP A 132 -0.88 15.67 7.64
C TRP A 132 0.21 15.01 6.81
N ILE A 133 -0.11 14.48 5.63
CA ILE A 133 0.89 13.79 4.83
C ILE A 133 1.99 14.76 4.37
N LEU A 134 1.65 16.02 4.06
CA LEU A 134 2.63 17.06 3.76
C LEU A 134 3.53 17.37 4.95
N SER A 135 2.97 17.51 6.16
CA SER A 135 3.74 17.66 7.39
C SER A 135 4.69 16.48 7.59
N PHE A 136 4.15 15.26 7.53
CA PHE A 136 4.91 14.04 7.76
C PHE A 136 6.04 13.85 6.72
N THR A 137 5.79 14.21 5.45
CA THR A 137 6.83 14.24 4.41
C THR A 137 7.91 15.27 4.73
N ASN A 138 7.57 16.49 5.17
CA ASN A 138 8.56 17.51 5.52
C ASN A 138 9.36 17.15 6.78
N SER A 139 8.73 16.56 7.80
CA SER A 139 9.40 15.99 8.97
C SER A 139 10.40 14.89 8.58
N LEU A 140 10.03 14.03 7.63
CA LEU A 140 10.94 13.03 7.06
C LEU A 140 12.10 13.67 6.30
N LEU A 141 11.83 14.71 5.49
CA LEU A 141 12.88 15.44 4.75
C LEU A 141 13.91 16.02 5.71
N ASP A 142 13.47 16.71 6.77
CA ASP A 142 14.37 17.26 7.78
C ASP A 142 15.21 16.16 8.45
N PHE A 143 14.56 15.09 8.90
CA PHE A 143 15.24 13.95 9.51
C PHE A 143 16.32 13.36 8.59
N VAL A 144 15.97 13.02 7.34
CA VAL A 144 16.92 12.39 6.41
C VAL A 144 18.09 13.31 6.09
N ARG A 145 17.85 14.62 5.93
CA ARG A 145 18.92 15.59 5.71
C ARG A 145 19.89 15.67 6.89
N ASN A 146 19.36 15.67 8.11
CA ASN A 146 20.16 15.71 9.34
C ASN A 146 20.97 14.43 9.55
N GLU A 147 20.43 13.26 9.19
CA GLU A 147 21.17 12.00 9.24
C GLU A 147 22.22 11.91 8.12
N MET A 148 21.89 12.35 6.90
CA MET A 148 22.83 12.35 5.77
C MET A 148 23.98 13.32 5.96
N SER A 149 23.73 14.52 6.52
CA SER A 149 24.79 15.51 6.81
C SER A 149 25.78 14.99 7.87
N ALA A 150 25.31 14.12 8.76
CA ALA A 150 26.12 13.43 9.76
C ALA A 150 26.69 12.09 9.28
N TYR A 151 26.56 11.74 7.99
CA TYR A 151 26.99 10.46 7.39
C TYR A 151 26.34 9.20 8.03
N ARG A 152 25.17 9.34 8.68
CA ARG A 152 24.45 8.26 9.37
C ARG A 152 23.43 7.56 8.45
N LEU A 153 23.93 6.93 7.39
CA LEU A 153 23.07 6.31 6.37
C LEU A 153 22.17 5.17 6.91
N TYR A 154 22.63 4.43 7.93
CA TYR A 154 21.85 3.35 8.56
C TYR A 154 20.55 3.82 9.20
N ALA A 155 20.48 5.08 9.63
CA ALA A 155 19.32 5.63 10.33
C ALA A 155 18.18 5.99 9.37
N VAL A 156 18.47 6.10 8.07
CA VAL A 156 17.54 6.64 7.06
C VAL A 156 16.54 5.60 6.56
N VAL A 157 16.95 4.34 6.40
CA VAL A 157 16.11 3.33 5.71
C VAL A 157 14.88 2.94 6.53
N ALA A 158 14.99 2.72 7.84
CA ALA A 158 13.84 2.31 8.65
C ALA A 158 12.70 3.36 8.68
N PRO A 159 12.97 4.67 8.89
CA PRO A 159 11.97 5.72 8.73
C PRO A 159 11.35 5.80 7.34
N LEU A 160 12.13 5.57 6.28
CA LEU A 160 11.60 5.51 4.90
C LEU A 160 10.66 4.32 4.70
N THR A 161 11.01 3.13 5.18
CA THR A 161 10.13 1.95 5.14
C THR A 161 8.81 2.25 5.85
N LYS A 162 8.87 2.83 7.06
CA LYS A 162 7.68 3.27 7.79
C LYS A 162 6.87 4.30 7.02
N TYR A 163 7.53 5.24 6.34
CA TYR A 163 6.85 6.25 5.53
C TYR A 163 6.07 5.61 4.38
N PHE A 164 6.64 4.66 3.63
CA PHE A 164 5.93 4.00 2.53
C PHE A 164 4.76 3.14 3.00
N ASP A 165 4.90 2.46 4.14
CA ASP A 165 3.78 1.77 4.79
C ASP A 165 2.65 2.76 5.12
N VAL A 166 2.98 3.88 5.76
CA VAL A 166 2.01 4.91 6.13
C VAL A 166 1.37 5.56 4.90
N LEU A 167 2.13 5.87 3.86
CA LEU A 167 1.63 6.42 2.61
C LEU A 167 0.60 5.49 1.96
N THR A 168 0.90 4.19 1.90
CA THR A 168 0.06 3.21 1.20
C THR A 168 -1.11 2.72 2.05
N ASN A 169 -0.85 2.29 3.27
CA ASN A 169 -1.82 1.63 4.15
C ASN A 169 -2.63 2.61 5.01
N CYS A 170 -2.22 3.88 5.11
CA CYS A 170 -2.98 4.91 5.81
C CYS A 170 -3.46 6.01 4.84
N TYR A 171 -2.56 6.81 4.26
CA TYR A 171 -2.96 7.98 3.47
C TYR A 171 -3.77 7.60 2.22
N ILE A 172 -3.20 6.82 1.30
CA ILE A 172 -3.88 6.42 0.05
C ILE A 172 -5.12 5.57 0.35
N ARG A 173 -5.03 4.66 1.33
CA ARG A 173 -6.16 3.80 1.72
C ARG A 173 -7.37 4.61 2.17
N LEU A 174 -7.19 5.53 3.11
CA LEU A 174 -8.27 6.33 3.69
C LEU A 174 -8.81 7.40 2.74
N ASN A 175 -8.00 7.82 1.75
CA ASN A 175 -8.37 8.88 0.81
C ASN A 175 -8.69 8.36 -0.61
N ARG A 176 -8.86 7.04 -0.78
CA ARG A 176 -9.09 6.43 -2.10
C ARG A 176 -10.35 6.97 -2.79
N LYS A 177 -11.43 7.24 -2.05
CA LYS A 177 -12.69 7.77 -2.58
C LYS A 177 -12.49 9.18 -3.16
N ARG A 178 -11.93 10.08 -2.35
CA ARG A 178 -11.45 11.42 -2.75
C ARG A 178 -10.60 11.36 -4.01
N MET A 179 -9.57 10.50 -4.01
CA MET A 179 -8.65 10.34 -5.14
C MET A 179 -9.28 9.73 -6.40
N LYS A 180 -10.49 9.17 -6.32
CA LYS A 180 -11.27 8.70 -7.47
C LYS A 180 -12.34 9.68 -7.95
N GLY A 181 -12.55 10.78 -7.22
CA GLY A 181 -13.57 11.77 -7.53
C GLY A 181 -14.96 11.50 -6.95
N GLU A 182 -15.10 10.51 -6.07
CA GLU A 182 -16.39 10.19 -5.43
C GLU A 182 -16.87 11.33 -4.49
N ASP A 183 -15.94 12.10 -3.92
CA ASP A 183 -16.21 13.20 -2.99
C ASP A 183 -16.26 14.59 -3.68
N GLY A 184 -16.36 14.61 -5.01
CA GLY A 184 -16.49 15.81 -5.84
C GLY A 184 -15.21 16.25 -6.55
N PRO A 185 -15.33 17.08 -7.62
CA PRO A 185 -14.23 17.38 -8.53
C PRO A 185 -13.12 18.23 -7.89
N GLU A 186 -13.46 19.14 -6.97
CA GLU A 186 -12.47 19.99 -6.28
C GLU A 186 -11.61 19.18 -5.32
N ASP A 187 -12.23 18.33 -4.49
CA ASP A 187 -11.52 17.49 -3.53
C ASP A 187 -10.69 16.39 -4.23
N HIS A 188 -11.19 15.90 -5.37
CA HIS A 188 -10.43 15.05 -6.27
C HIS A 188 -9.14 15.73 -6.74
N ALA A 189 -9.23 16.96 -7.25
CA ALA A 189 -8.07 17.72 -7.69
C ALA A 189 -7.09 17.96 -6.52
N HIS A 190 -7.56 18.40 -5.35
CA HIS A 190 -6.71 18.65 -4.18
C HIS A 190 -5.99 17.40 -3.67
N SER A 191 -6.67 16.25 -3.63
CA SER A 191 -6.07 14.99 -3.19
C SER A 191 -5.00 14.50 -4.19
N LEU A 192 -5.23 14.63 -5.50
CA LEU A 192 -4.22 14.30 -6.53
C LEU A 192 -3.05 15.27 -6.50
N LEU A 193 -3.29 16.57 -6.36
CA LEU A 193 -2.22 17.58 -6.23
C LEU A 193 -1.31 17.26 -5.04
N THR A 194 -1.90 16.93 -3.89
CA THR A 194 -1.15 16.57 -2.69
C THR A 194 -0.32 15.30 -2.91
N LEU A 195 -0.93 14.24 -3.46
CA LEU A 195 -0.24 12.98 -3.74
C LEU A 195 0.91 13.16 -4.76
N GLY A 196 0.69 13.93 -5.82
CA GLY A 196 1.72 14.23 -6.81
C GLY A 196 2.89 15.03 -6.22
N LYS A 197 2.61 16.05 -5.39
CA LYS A 197 3.63 16.82 -4.67
C LYS A 197 4.52 15.93 -3.80
N ILE A 198 3.93 15.08 -2.95
CA ILE A 198 4.72 14.21 -2.07
C ILE A 198 5.49 13.14 -2.85
N LEU A 199 4.95 12.61 -3.95
CA LEU A 199 5.65 11.63 -4.77
C LEU A 199 6.91 12.23 -5.41
N LEU A 200 6.85 13.45 -5.96
CA LEU A 200 8.03 14.13 -6.50
C LEU A 200 9.07 14.45 -5.43
N LEU A 201 8.65 14.90 -4.24
CA LEU A 201 9.57 15.15 -3.12
C LEU A 201 10.32 13.88 -2.73
N ILE A 202 9.60 12.76 -2.63
CA ILE A 202 10.20 11.47 -2.24
C ILE A 202 11.08 10.91 -3.35
N VAL A 203 10.71 11.05 -4.63
CA VAL A 203 11.58 10.66 -5.77
C VAL A 203 12.93 11.38 -5.70
N ARG A 204 12.93 12.68 -5.40
CA ARG A 204 14.17 13.46 -5.24
C ARG A 204 14.95 13.06 -3.98
N LEU A 205 14.26 12.84 -2.86
CA LEU A 205 14.88 12.41 -1.60
C LEU A 205 15.56 11.03 -1.73
N MET A 206 14.90 10.11 -2.44
CA MET A 206 15.33 8.72 -2.57
C MET A 206 16.37 8.48 -3.66
N ALA A 207 16.57 9.42 -4.57
CA ALA A 207 17.50 9.29 -5.70
C ALA A 207 18.92 8.80 -5.32
N PRO A 208 19.54 9.25 -4.20
CA PRO A 208 20.84 8.73 -3.78
C PRO A 208 20.82 7.24 -3.36
N PHE A 209 19.68 6.75 -2.90
CA PHE A 209 19.51 5.40 -2.37
C PHE A 209 19.10 4.41 -3.47
N THR A 210 18.10 4.79 -4.27
CA THR A 210 17.49 3.96 -5.32
C THR A 210 17.52 4.68 -6.68
N PRO A 211 18.72 4.90 -7.26
CA PRO A 211 18.90 5.81 -8.40
C PRO A 211 18.16 5.39 -9.67
N PHE A 212 18.10 4.10 -9.98
CA PHE A 212 17.47 3.63 -11.21
C PHE A 212 15.94 3.71 -11.12
N PHE A 213 15.40 3.34 -9.97
CA PHE A 213 13.97 3.39 -9.68
C PHE A 213 13.46 4.83 -9.64
N CYS A 214 14.18 5.73 -8.95
CA CYS A 214 13.82 7.15 -8.91
C CYS A 214 13.90 7.80 -10.29
N GLU A 215 14.91 7.47 -11.10
CA GLU A 215 15.03 7.99 -12.46
C GLU A 215 13.84 7.55 -13.31
N HIS A 216 13.46 6.28 -13.23
CA HIS A 216 12.28 5.77 -13.96
C HIS A 216 10.99 6.50 -13.54
N LEU A 217 10.77 6.69 -12.24
CA LEU A 217 9.63 7.44 -11.72
C LEU A 217 9.67 8.92 -12.17
N TRP A 218 10.85 9.55 -12.12
CA TRP A 218 11.05 10.93 -12.51
C TRP A 218 10.71 11.16 -13.98
N GLN A 219 11.20 10.32 -14.89
CA GLN A 219 10.88 10.46 -16.32
C GLN A 219 9.37 10.44 -16.58
N ASN A 220 8.65 9.61 -15.83
CA ASN A 220 7.21 9.52 -15.97
C ASN A 220 6.46 10.67 -15.28
N LEU A 221 7.03 11.32 -14.27
CA LEU A 221 6.35 12.36 -13.47
C LEU A 221 6.84 13.79 -13.78
N ARG A 222 7.96 13.98 -14.48
CA ARG A 222 8.54 15.32 -14.69
C ARG A 222 7.63 16.25 -15.49
N HIS A 223 6.78 15.71 -16.36
CA HIS A 223 5.83 16.49 -17.16
C HIS A 223 4.77 17.22 -16.32
N ILE A 224 4.38 16.68 -15.16
CA ILE A 224 3.45 17.34 -14.24
C ILE A 224 4.15 18.33 -13.30
N SER A 225 5.49 18.34 -13.30
CA SER A 225 6.32 19.21 -12.47
C SER A 225 6.68 20.50 -13.22
N SER A 226 7.01 21.55 -12.47
CA SER A 226 7.55 22.79 -13.04
C SER A 226 9.06 22.71 -13.36
N SER A 227 9.72 21.59 -13.05
CA SER A 227 11.16 21.44 -13.31
C SER A 227 11.45 21.12 -14.77
N SER A 228 12.42 21.84 -15.34
CA SER A 228 12.96 21.54 -16.68
C SER A 228 14.02 20.44 -16.67
N SER A 229 14.48 19.99 -15.49
CA SER A 229 15.58 19.03 -15.35
C SER A 229 15.28 17.71 -16.08
N GLU A 230 16.27 17.27 -16.87
CA GLU A 230 16.15 16.04 -17.65
C GLU A 230 16.24 14.78 -16.80
N SER A 231 16.90 14.83 -15.63
CA SER A 231 17.09 13.70 -14.72
C SER A 231 16.92 14.13 -13.27
N VAL A 232 16.44 13.23 -12.42
CA VAL A 232 16.35 13.49 -10.97
C VAL A 232 17.73 13.70 -10.35
N HIS A 233 18.78 13.15 -10.98
CA HIS A 233 20.15 13.27 -10.48
C HIS A 233 20.76 14.66 -10.69
N PHE A 234 20.07 15.55 -11.42
CA PHE A 234 20.40 16.97 -11.53
C PHE A 234 19.59 17.83 -10.56
N GLU A 235 18.63 17.25 -9.84
CA GLU A 235 17.86 17.95 -8.82
C GLU A 235 18.59 17.96 -7.48
N MET A 236 18.53 19.10 -6.79
CA MET A 236 18.97 19.17 -5.40
C MET A 236 18.03 18.37 -4.50
N ILE A 237 18.58 17.76 -3.45
CA ILE A 237 17.76 17.17 -2.37
C ILE A 237 16.84 18.27 -1.84
N PRO A 238 15.51 18.03 -1.79
CA PRO A 238 14.55 19.04 -1.38
C PRO A 238 14.84 19.55 0.04
N GLN A 239 14.53 20.83 0.27
CA GLN A 239 14.58 21.44 1.59
C GLN A 239 13.23 21.25 2.29
N PRO A 240 13.20 20.94 3.59
CA PRO A 240 11.97 20.91 4.35
C PRO A 240 11.40 22.32 4.42
N VAL A 241 10.07 22.43 4.27
CA VAL A 241 9.34 23.68 4.48
C VAL A 241 8.79 23.63 5.90
N ASN A 242 9.45 24.32 6.83
CA ASN A 242 9.10 24.28 8.26
C ASN A 242 7.66 24.71 8.54
N ASP A 243 7.11 25.65 7.76
CA ASP A 243 5.73 26.11 7.89
C ASP A 243 4.69 25.02 7.55
N LEU A 244 5.09 23.96 6.85
CA LEU A 244 4.23 22.80 6.56
C LEU A 244 4.32 21.73 7.64
N ILE A 245 5.27 21.81 8.58
CA ILE A 245 5.42 20.87 9.68
C ILE A 245 4.45 21.25 10.80
N ASP A 246 3.37 20.48 10.92
CA ASP A 246 2.30 20.65 11.91
C ASP A 246 2.24 19.42 12.83
N ILE A 247 3.02 19.49 13.92
CA ILE A 247 3.11 18.42 14.93
C ILE A 247 1.73 18.12 15.55
N SER A 248 0.83 19.11 15.62
CA SER A 248 -0.51 18.90 16.18
C SER A 248 -1.34 17.99 15.28
N VAL A 249 -1.25 18.18 13.97
CA VAL A 249 -1.93 17.33 12.97
C VAL A 249 -1.30 15.93 12.92
N GLU A 250 0.02 15.82 13.03
CA GLU A 250 0.69 14.52 13.14
C GLU A 250 0.22 13.72 14.36
N LYS A 251 0.08 14.39 15.52
CA LYS A 251 -0.47 13.78 16.74
C LYS A 251 -1.93 13.33 16.56
N ARG A 252 -2.78 14.16 15.94
CA ARG A 252 -4.19 13.80 15.65
C ARG A 252 -4.30 12.51 14.86
N VAL A 253 -3.53 12.39 13.77
CA VAL A 253 -3.56 11.18 12.92
C VAL A 253 -2.94 9.97 13.63
N ALA A 254 -1.91 10.16 14.46
CA ALA A 254 -1.36 9.08 15.28
C ALA A 254 -2.40 8.54 16.28
N ARG A 255 -3.18 9.41 16.94
CA ARG A 255 -4.27 9.04 17.86
C ARG A 255 -5.39 8.30 17.13
N MET A 256 -5.80 8.80 15.97
CA MET A 256 -6.77 8.13 15.08
C MET A 256 -6.33 6.70 14.74
N ARG A 257 -5.05 6.52 14.36
CA ARG A 257 -4.50 5.19 14.04
C ARG A 257 -4.49 4.25 15.24
N ALA A 258 -4.08 4.73 16.41
CA ALA A 258 -4.09 3.92 17.63
C ALA A 258 -5.49 3.36 17.94
N VAL A 259 -6.54 4.18 17.79
CA VAL A 259 -7.93 3.74 17.95
C VAL A 259 -8.30 2.67 16.91
N ILE A 260 -7.97 2.88 15.63
CA ILE A 260 -8.23 1.92 14.55
C ILE A 260 -7.56 0.57 14.84
N ASP A 261 -6.31 0.59 15.29
CA ASP A 261 -5.54 -0.63 15.59
C ASP A 261 -6.14 -1.39 16.79
N LEU A 262 -6.59 -0.69 17.84
CA LEU A 262 -7.29 -1.31 18.98
C LEU A 262 -8.58 -2.01 18.54
N VAL A 263 -9.39 -1.40 17.66
CA VAL A 263 -10.60 -2.03 17.12
C VAL A 263 -10.26 -3.24 16.24
N ARG A 264 -9.19 -3.17 15.44
CA ARG A 264 -8.76 -4.29 14.60
C ARG A 264 -8.36 -5.51 15.43
N VAL A 265 -7.62 -5.30 16.51
CA VAL A 265 -7.26 -6.38 17.45
C VAL A 265 -8.51 -6.99 18.08
N LEU A 266 -9.49 -6.17 18.47
CA LEU A 266 -10.77 -6.66 19.01
C LEU A 266 -11.53 -7.52 18.01
N ARG A 267 -11.64 -7.06 16.76
CA ARG A 267 -12.27 -7.80 15.67
C ARG A 267 -11.57 -9.14 15.41
N GLU A 268 -10.24 -9.13 15.34
CA GLU A 268 -9.43 -10.34 15.13
C GLU A 268 -9.63 -11.35 16.26
N ARG A 269 -9.56 -10.89 17.52
CA ARG A 269 -9.78 -11.73 18.71
C ARG A 269 -11.16 -12.40 18.71
N LYS A 270 -12.19 -11.73 18.18
CA LYS A 270 -13.56 -12.26 18.08
C LYS A 270 -13.83 -12.97 16.76
N GLY A 271 -12.88 -12.99 15.83
CA GLY A 271 -13.05 -13.56 14.51
C GLY A 271 -14.10 -12.84 13.64
N ILE A 272 -14.35 -11.55 13.90
CA ILE A 272 -15.35 -10.75 13.17
C ILE A 272 -14.66 -10.04 11.99
N PRO A 273 -14.93 -10.42 10.73
CA PRO A 273 -14.33 -9.74 9.58
C PRO A 273 -14.79 -8.28 9.48
N VAL A 274 -13.91 -7.38 9.03
CA VAL A 274 -14.22 -5.94 8.84
C VAL A 274 -15.42 -5.69 7.93
N LYS A 275 -15.73 -6.64 7.02
CA LYS A 275 -16.90 -6.57 6.14
C LYS A 275 -18.22 -6.51 6.91
N TYR A 276 -18.27 -7.10 8.11
CA TYR A 276 -19.44 -7.08 8.97
C TYR A 276 -19.41 -5.81 9.83
N PRO A 277 -20.40 -4.92 9.65
CA PRO A 277 -20.47 -3.69 10.42
C PRO A 277 -20.72 -3.98 11.90
N LEU A 278 -20.20 -3.15 12.77
CA LEU A 278 -20.50 -3.18 14.20
C LEU A 278 -21.37 -1.99 14.55
N LYS A 279 -22.20 -2.14 15.58
CA LYS A 279 -23.20 -1.13 15.95
C LYS A 279 -22.56 0.12 16.52
N GLU A 280 -21.73 -0.05 17.53
CA GLU A 280 -21.10 1.06 18.24
C GLU A 280 -19.67 0.70 18.64
N MET A 281 -18.81 1.72 18.69
CA MET A 281 -17.57 1.68 19.43
C MET A 281 -17.48 2.89 20.37
N ILE A 282 -16.84 2.67 21.51
CA ILE A 282 -16.71 3.66 22.57
C ILE A 282 -15.22 3.84 22.86
N VAL A 283 -14.72 5.06 22.71
CA VAL A 283 -13.33 5.42 22.98
C VAL A 283 -13.26 6.18 24.29
N ILE A 284 -12.51 5.64 25.24
CA ILE A 284 -12.34 6.20 26.57
C ILE A 284 -10.89 6.64 26.75
N ASN A 285 -10.70 7.92 27.07
CA ASN A 285 -9.38 8.49 27.35
C ASN A 285 -9.50 9.60 28.42
N ARG A 286 -8.48 9.73 29.26
CA ARG A 286 -8.40 10.76 30.31
C ARG A 286 -8.18 12.16 29.72
N GLU A 287 -7.48 12.26 28.60
CA GLU A 287 -7.12 13.52 27.95
C GLU A 287 -8.26 14.02 27.05
N LYS A 288 -8.79 15.21 27.33
CA LYS A 288 -9.83 15.85 26.50
C LYS A 288 -9.38 16.10 25.07
N GLN A 289 -8.17 16.63 24.89
CA GLN A 289 -7.63 16.89 23.56
C GLN A 289 -7.52 15.59 22.72
N PHE A 290 -7.27 14.44 23.35
CA PHE A 290 -7.26 13.16 22.63
C PHE A 290 -8.64 12.83 22.05
N LEU A 291 -9.70 13.00 22.84
CA LEU A 291 -11.07 12.72 22.40
C LEU A 291 -11.52 13.71 21.32
N ASP A 292 -11.20 14.99 21.47
CA ASP A 292 -11.50 16.03 20.47
C ASP A 292 -10.78 15.73 19.14
N ASP A 293 -9.53 15.27 19.20
CA ASP A 293 -8.77 14.84 18.01
C ASP A 293 -9.42 13.64 17.32
N VAL A 294 -9.85 12.63 18.08
CA VAL A 294 -10.56 11.45 17.56
C VAL A 294 -11.88 11.84 16.90
N LEU A 295 -12.67 12.72 17.54
CA LEU A 295 -13.92 13.23 16.97
C LEU A 295 -13.70 14.00 15.67
N SER A 296 -12.63 14.80 15.58
CA SER A 296 -12.31 15.56 14.37
C SER A 296 -12.03 14.67 13.14
N LEU A 297 -11.65 13.40 13.37
CA LEU A 297 -11.33 12.41 12.34
C LEU A 297 -12.32 11.22 12.33
N GLN A 298 -13.48 11.34 12.99
CA GLN A 298 -14.42 10.23 13.20
C GLN A 298 -14.82 9.51 11.90
N ASN A 299 -15.01 10.26 10.81
CA ASN A 299 -15.47 9.69 9.54
C ASN A 299 -14.45 8.71 8.96
N TYR A 300 -13.15 8.99 9.11
CA TYR A 300 -12.11 8.07 8.69
C TYR A 300 -12.09 6.82 9.57
N ILE A 301 -12.26 6.97 10.88
CA ILE A 301 -12.26 5.85 11.82
C ILE A 301 -13.44 4.92 11.55
N ILE A 302 -14.67 5.45 11.58
CA ILE A 302 -15.92 4.72 11.35
C ILE A 302 -15.88 3.96 10.02
N THR A 303 -15.44 4.63 8.95
CA THR A 303 -15.36 4.01 7.62
C THR A 303 -14.31 2.89 7.57
N GLU A 304 -13.15 3.11 8.18
CA GLU A 304 -12.03 2.16 8.15
C GLU A 304 -12.29 0.91 9.00
N VAL A 305 -12.92 1.07 10.17
CA VAL A 305 -13.25 -0.06 11.05
C VAL A 305 -14.68 -0.59 10.85
N ASN A 306 -15.45 0.01 9.95
CA ASN A 306 -16.84 -0.34 9.63
C ASN A 306 -17.73 -0.41 10.88
N VAL A 307 -17.89 0.71 11.58
CA VAL A 307 -18.71 0.83 12.80
C VAL A 307 -19.75 1.93 12.58
N ARG A 308 -21.02 1.74 12.93
CA ARG A 308 -22.07 2.74 12.67
C ARG A 308 -21.94 3.98 13.54
N MET A 309 -21.54 3.83 14.80
CA MET A 309 -21.48 4.94 15.77
C MET A 309 -20.16 4.95 16.54
N LEU A 310 -19.59 6.15 16.70
CA LEU A 310 -18.43 6.43 17.54
C LEU A 310 -18.88 7.28 18.72
N THR A 311 -18.70 6.77 19.94
CA THR A 311 -18.94 7.50 21.18
C THR A 311 -17.61 7.73 21.90
N VAL A 312 -17.41 8.92 22.47
CA VAL A 312 -16.23 9.22 23.30
C VAL A 312 -16.62 9.43 24.76
N SER A 313 -15.74 9.07 25.69
CA SER A 313 -15.97 9.34 27.11
C SER A 313 -14.69 9.50 27.93
N HIS A 314 -14.83 10.14 29.09
CA HIS A 314 -13.79 10.21 30.12
C HIS A 314 -13.98 9.17 31.22
N ASN A 315 -15.18 8.59 31.33
CA ASN A 315 -15.56 7.81 32.50
C ASN A 315 -15.53 6.31 32.18
N LYS A 316 -14.51 5.60 32.67
CA LYS A 316 -14.39 4.13 32.54
C LYS A 316 -15.48 3.37 33.31
N GLU A 317 -15.89 3.90 34.47
CA GLU A 317 -16.84 3.26 35.38
C GLU A 317 -18.25 3.24 34.78
N LYS A 318 -18.64 4.30 34.05
CA LYS A 318 -19.92 4.38 33.33
C LYS A 318 -20.15 3.19 32.41
N TYR A 319 -19.09 2.63 31.83
CA TYR A 319 -19.15 1.52 30.88
C TYR A 319 -18.76 0.17 31.50
N GLY A 320 -18.67 0.09 32.84
CA GLY A 320 -18.37 -1.16 33.55
C GLY A 320 -16.97 -1.72 33.22
N VAL A 321 -16.04 -0.86 32.82
CA VAL A 321 -14.67 -1.25 32.48
C VAL A 321 -13.88 -1.46 33.77
N TYR A 322 -13.26 -2.63 33.91
CA TYR A 322 -12.40 -2.97 35.04
C TYR A 322 -11.07 -3.56 34.55
N LEU A 323 -10.03 -3.43 35.38
CA LEU A 323 -8.73 -4.05 35.13
C LEU A 323 -8.78 -5.56 35.40
N LYS A 324 -8.08 -6.31 34.57
CA LYS A 324 -7.92 -7.76 34.66
C LYS A 324 -6.44 -8.11 34.56
N ALA A 325 -5.98 -9.01 35.43
CA ALA A 325 -4.65 -9.58 35.32
C ALA A 325 -4.63 -10.82 34.42
N GLU A 326 -3.71 -10.85 33.47
CA GLU A 326 -3.42 -11.98 32.60
C GLU A 326 -2.05 -12.58 32.96
N PRO A 327 -2.03 -13.73 33.66
CA PRO A 327 -0.77 -14.35 34.07
C PRO A 327 -0.01 -14.94 32.89
N ASN A 328 1.30 -14.67 32.84
CA ASN A 328 2.22 -15.33 31.93
C ASN A 328 2.56 -16.73 32.46
N PHE A 329 1.78 -17.72 32.04
CA PHE A 329 1.90 -19.10 32.51
C PHE A 329 3.30 -19.69 32.33
N ARG A 330 4.06 -19.24 31.32
CA ARG A 330 5.41 -19.77 31.04
C ARG A 330 6.42 -19.31 32.09
N LEU A 331 6.48 -18.00 32.34
CA LEU A 331 7.42 -17.42 33.30
C LEU A 331 7.06 -17.78 34.75
N LEU A 332 5.76 -17.66 35.07
CA LEU A 332 5.25 -18.03 36.40
C LEU A 332 5.47 -19.51 36.69
N GLY A 333 5.29 -20.39 35.69
CA GLY A 333 5.53 -21.82 35.85
C GLY A 333 6.99 -22.17 36.09
N SER A 334 7.92 -21.50 35.39
CA SER A 334 9.35 -21.74 35.60
C SER A 334 9.84 -21.26 36.97
N ARG A 335 9.30 -20.15 37.49
CA ARG A 335 9.74 -19.56 38.76
C ARG A 335 9.03 -20.16 39.97
N LEU A 336 7.69 -20.22 39.94
CA LEU A 336 6.84 -20.56 41.09
C LEU A 336 6.50 -22.05 41.19
N LYS A 337 6.74 -22.84 40.14
CA LYS A 337 6.50 -24.30 40.10
C LYS A 337 5.10 -24.66 40.63
N ASN A 338 5.01 -25.35 41.77
CA ASN A 338 3.74 -25.83 42.34
C ASN A 338 2.85 -24.68 42.84
N ASP A 339 3.43 -23.55 43.28
CA ASP A 339 2.67 -22.41 43.80
C ASP A 339 2.07 -21.53 42.69
N GLN A 340 2.46 -21.76 41.43
CA GLN A 340 1.87 -21.09 40.27
C GLN A 340 0.33 -21.20 40.28
N LYS A 341 -0.23 -22.36 40.60
CA LYS A 341 -1.68 -22.57 40.58
C LYS A 341 -2.40 -21.64 41.56
N LYS A 342 -1.82 -21.41 42.75
CA LYS A 342 -2.39 -20.52 43.78
C LYS A 342 -2.32 -19.06 43.33
N VAL A 343 -1.18 -18.63 42.79
CA VAL A 343 -1.01 -17.26 42.30
C VAL A 343 -1.91 -16.96 41.11
N VAL A 344 -2.03 -17.89 40.16
CA VAL A 344 -2.95 -17.76 39.02
C VAL A 344 -4.41 -17.72 39.46
N ASP A 345 -4.80 -18.52 40.46
CA ASP A 345 -6.16 -18.51 40.99
C ASP A 345 -6.48 -17.16 41.66
N TYR A 346 -5.56 -16.63 42.47
CA TYR A 346 -5.72 -15.31 43.07
C TYR A 346 -5.83 -14.21 42.01
N LEU A 347 -4.93 -14.20 41.01
CA LEU A 347 -4.95 -13.23 39.92
C LEU A 347 -6.24 -13.26 39.09
N LYS A 348 -6.91 -14.40 38.99
CA LYS A 348 -8.15 -14.55 38.21
C LYS A 348 -9.40 -14.25 39.02
N ASN A 349 -9.43 -14.62 40.29
CA ASN A 349 -10.67 -14.71 41.05
C ASN A 349 -10.72 -13.80 42.28
N GLN A 350 -9.57 -13.39 42.83
CA GLN A 350 -9.49 -12.71 44.14
C GLN A 350 -8.83 -11.33 44.08
N VAL A 351 -8.07 -11.03 43.02
CA VAL A 351 -7.40 -9.74 42.87
C VAL A 351 -8.42 -8.59 42.77
N THR A 352 -8.15 -7.52 43.50
CA THR A 352 -8.99 -6.32 43.54
C THR A 352 -8.54 -5.30 42.49
N GLU A 353 -9.45 -4.44 42.03
CA GLU A 353 -9.10 -3.40 41.05
C GLU A 353 -8.05 -2.42 41.61
N LYS A 354 -8.10 -2.11 42.92
CA LYS A 354 -7.10 -1.28 43.59
C LYS A 354 -5.68 -1.89 43.54
N GLU A 355 -5.56 -3.20 43.74
CA GLU A 355 -4.27 -3.89 43.61
C GLU A 355 -3.73 -3.83 42.18
N LEU A 356 -4.61 -3.94 41.18
CA LEU A 356 -4.22 -3.82 39.76
C LEU A 356 -3.87 -2.38 39.35
N GLU A 357 -4.55 -1.38 39.91
CA GLU A 357 -4.20 0.04 39.72
C GLU A 357 -2.85 0.36 40.36
N GLN A 358 -2.60 -0.12 41.58
CA GLN A 358 -1.29 0.00 42.23
C GLN A 358 -0.20 -0.70 41.42
N PHE A 359 -0.48 -1.89 40.88
CA PHE A 359 0.46 -2.58 40.00
C PHE A 359 0.78 -1.79 38.74
N ALA A 360 -0.22 -1.12 38.14
CA ALA A 360 -0.03 -0.27 36.97
C ALA A 360 0.88 0.94 37.26
N GLU A 361 0.85 1.48 38.48
CA GLU A 361 1.66 2.63 38.90
C GLU A 361 3.06 2.22 39.39
N GLN A 362 3.16 1.15 40.19
CA GLN A 362 4.39 0.74 40.88
C GLN A 362 5.22 -0.27 40.06
N GLY A 363 4.60 -0.97 39.11
CA GLY A 363 5.25 -1.97 38.27
C GLY A 363 5.50 -3.34 38.93
N THR A 364 5.21 -3.47 40.23
CA THR A 364 5.27 -4.75 40.97
C THR A 364 4.00 -5.00 41.78
N LEU A 365 3.61 -6.27 41.90
CA LEU A 365 2.40 -6.70 42.60
C LEU A 365 2.74 -7.84 43.56
N ASN A 366 2.52 -7.61 44.85
CA ASN A 366 2.77 -8.62 45.89
C ASN A 366 1.52 -9.45 46.14
N ILE A 367 1.56 -10.73 45.77
CA ILE A 367 0.45 -11.67 45.96
C ILE A 367 0.95 -12.90 46.70
N LEU A 368 0.28 -13.25 47.81
CA LEU A 368 0.58 -14.45 48.60
C LEU A 368 2.07 -14.59 49.00
N GLY A 369 2.77 -13.46 49.20
CA GLY A 369 4.20 -13.43 49.54
C GLY A 369 5.17 -13.48 48.35
N TYR A 370 4.67 -13.44 47.12
CA TYR A 370 5.49 -13.36 45.90
C TYR A 370 5.35 -12.00 45.23
N GLU A 371 6.49 -11.38 44.93
CA GLU A 371 6.55 -10.17 44.10
C GLU A 371 6.49 -10.56 42.63
N LEU A 372 5.48 -10.05 41.92
CA LEU A 372 5.23 -10.27 40.50
C LEU A 372 5.62 -9.02 39.72
N SER A 373 6.31 -9.21 38.59
CA SER A 373 6.71 -8.12 37.70
C SER A 373 5.78 -7.99 36.48
N ALA A 374 5.89 -6.87 35.76
CA ALA A 374 5.16 -6.62 34.50
C ALA A 374 5.42 -7.66 33.39
N GLU A 375 6.53 -8.40 33.44
CA GLU A 375 6.79 -9.49 32.49
C GLU A 375 5.98 -10.75 32.81
N GLU A 376 5.64 -10.94 34.08
CA GLU A 376 4.97 -12.13 34.61
C GLU A 376 3.45 -11.97 34.65
N VAL A 377 2.95 -10.74 34.79
CA VAL A 377 1.52 -10.44 34.80
C VAL A 377 1.26 -9.28 33.86
N ASN A 378 0.48 -9.52 32.81
CA ASN A 378 0.06 -8.48 31.90
C ASN A 378 -1.30 -7.92 32.33
N LEU A 379 -1.49 -6.60 32.29
CA LEU A 379 -2.77 -5.98 32.58
C LEU A 379 -3.60 -5.87 31.29
N SER A 380 -4.83 -6.36 31.32
CA SER A 380 -5.82 -6.14 30.27
C SER A 380 -7.06 -5.47 30.85
N TYR A 381 -7.79 -4.73 30.02
CA TYR A 381 -9.09 -4.17 30.42
C TYR A 381 -10.19 -5.10 29.94
N ALA A 382 -11.19 -5.33 30.78
CA ALA A 382 -12.39 -6.09 30.45
C ALA A 382 -13.63 -5.25 30.79
N CYS A 383 -14.73 -5.46 30.07
CA CYS A 383 -16.02 -4.91 30.44
C CYS A 383 -16.84 -5.97 31.16
N ARG A 384 -17.43 -5.61 32.30
CA ARG A 384 -18.64 -6.29 32.77
C ARG A 384 -19.74 -5.65 31.94
N GLY A 385 -20.46 -6.46 31.14
CA GLY A 385 -21.61 -5.97 30.38
C GLY A 385 -22.44 -5.07 31.29
N VAL A 386 -22.60 -3.80 30.88
CA VAL A 386 -23.32 -2.82 31.68
C VAL A 386 -24.68 -3.44 32.01
N GLN A 387 -24.99 -3.53 33.29
CA GLN A 387 -26.20 -4.17 33.80
C GLN A 387 -27.44 -3.57 33.09
N ALA A 388 -28.01 -4.27 32.09
CA ALA A 388 -29.44 -4.28 31.72
C ALA A 388 -29.77 -4.89 30.34
N THR A 389 -28.81 -5.11 29.42
CA THR A 389 -29.13 -5.65 28.08
C THR A 389 -28.12 -6.72 27.67
N ASN A 390 -28.57 -7.70 26.87
CA ASN A 390 -27.79 -8.82 26.31
C ASN A 390 -26.69 -8.37 25.31
N GLU A 391 -26.03 -7.24 25.56
CA GLU A 391 -25.07 -6.61 24.65
C GLU A 391 -23.67 -7.19 24.87
N ARG A 392 -23.11 -7.81 23.83
CA ARG A 392 -21.77 -8.41 23.87
C ARG A 392 -20.72 -7.31 23.66
N MET A 393 -20.37 -6.61 24.73
CA MET A 393 -19.37 -5.53 24.71
C MET A 393 -17.97 -6.08 24.98
N GLU A 394 -17.01 -5.77 24.10
CA GLU A 394 -15.63 -6.22 24.21
C GLU A 394 -14.67 -5.05 24.28
N ALA A 395 -13.75 -5.09 25.25
CA ALA A 395 -12.81 -4.00 25.50
C ALA A 395 -11.35 -4.41 25.24
N HIS A 396 -10.59 -3.43 24.76
CA HIS A 396 -9.14 -3.53 24.65
C HIS A 396 -8.49 -2.17 24.91
N SER A 397 -7.21 -2.18 25.24
CA SER A 397 -6.46 -0.97 25.60
C SER A 397 -4.99 -1.12 25.29
N ASP A 398 -4.36 0.01 25.01
CA ASP A 398 -2.90 0.18 24.90
C ASP A 398 -2.27 0.73 26.20
N GLY A 399 -3.02 0.74 27.30
CA GLY A 399 -2.64 1.30 28.59
C GLY A 399 -3.05 2.75 28.81
N GLN A 400 -3.20 3.55 27.75
CA GLN A 400 -3.59 4.97 27.82
C GLN A 400 -5.03 5.20 27.34
N THR A 401 -5.43 4.50 26.30
CA THR A 401 -6.74 4.58 25.65
C THR A 401 -7.44 3.24 25.79
N ILE A 402 -8.73 3.26 26.09
CA ILE A 402 -9.57 2.06 26.12
C ILE A 402 -10.58 2.18 24.99
N VAL A 403 -10.72 1.12 24.21
CA VAL A 403 -11.72 1.01 23.16
C VAL A 403 -12.64 -0.15 23.49
N ILE A 404 -13.94 0.11 23.46
CA ILE A 404 -15.00 -0.87 23.64
C ILE A 404 -15.76 -0.98 22.32
N VAL A 405 -16.16 -2.18 21.94
CA VAL A 405 -16.91 -2.42 20.71
C VAL A 405 -18.10 -3.33 21.00
N ASP A 406 -19.26 -2.94 20.47
CA ASP A 406 -20.47 -3.77 20.51
C ASP A 406 -20.39 -4.86 19.45
N THR A 407 -20.30 -6.12 19.89
CA THR A 407 -20.23 -7.32 19.05
C THR A 407 -21.57 -8.07 18.97
N THR A 408 -22.66 -7.43 19.37
CA THR A 408 -24.00 -7.99 19.26
C THR A 408 -24.37 -8.21 17.80
N GLU A 409 -24.84 -9.42 17.50
CA GLU A 409 -25.25 -9.79 16.15
C GLU A 409 -26.67 -9.31 15.87
N ASP A 410 -26.80 -8.34 14.97
CA ASP A 410 -28.07 -7.90 14.40
C ASP A 410 -28.24 -8.51 13.00
N ASP A 411 -29.46 -8.90 12.65
CA ASP A 411 -29.83 -9.42 11.35
C ASP A 411 -29.58 -8.40 10.23
N ASP A 412 -29.83 -7.12 10.48
CA ASP A 412 -29.56 -6.05 9.52
C ASP A 412 -28.05 -5.88 9.27
N LEU A 413 -27.23 -5.98 10.33
CA LEU A 413 -25.77 -5.92 10.23
C LEU A 413 -25.21 -7.14 9.48
N LYS A 414 -25.81 -8.31 9.66
CA LYS A 414 -25.44 -9.54 8.92
C LYS A 414 -25.74 -9.41 7.44
N ASP A 415 -26.90 -8.88 7.08
CA ASP A 415 -27.30 -8.68 5.69
C ASP A 415 -26.40 -7.66 4.99
N GLU A 416 -26.10 -6.54 5.65
CA GLU A 416 -25.16 -5.53 5.15
C GLU A 416 -23.74 -6.09 5.00
N GLY A 417 -23.30 -6.91 5.96
CA GLY A 417 -22.01 -7.60 5.90
C GLY A 417 -21.94 -8.60 4.74
N PHE A 418 -23.01 -9.34 4.51
CA PHE A 418 -23.15 -10.25 3.39
C PHE A 418 -23.10 -9.52 2.03
N ALA A 419 -23.80 -8.39 1.89
CA ALA A 419 -23.73 -7.56 0.69
C ALA A 419 -22.29 -7.12 0.38
N ARG A 420 -21.52 -6.72 1.41
CA ARG A 420 -20.08 -6.41 1.24
C ARG A 420 -19.23 -7.63 0.88
N GLU A 421 -19.61 -8.83 1.31
CA GLU A 421 -18.95 -10.05 0.83
C GLU A 421 -19.14 -10.25 -0.66
N VAL A 422 -20.36 -10.04 -1.16
CA VAL A 422 -20.70 -10.11 -2.59
C VAL A 422 -19.90 -9.07 -3.38
N VAL A 423 -19.87 -7.80 -2.92
CA VAL A 423 -19.02 -6.74 -3.51
C VAL A 423 -17.57 -7.21 -3.65
N ASN A 424 -16.99 -7.72 -2.57
CA ASN A 424 -15.59 -8.17 -2.59
C ASN A 424 -15.39 -9.38 -3.53
N ARG A 425 -16.37 -10.28 -3.67
CA ARG A 425 -16.30 -11.40 -4.62
C ARG A 425 -16.36 -10.91 -6.06
N VAL A 426 -17.27 -10.00 -6.39
CA VAL A 426 -17.35 -9.37 -7.72
C VAL A 426 -16.05 -8.63 -8.04
N GLN A 427 -15.50 -7.85 -7.11
CA GLN A 427 -14.21 -7.18 -7.31
C GLN A 427 -13.03 -8.16 -7.47
N LYS A 428 -13.04 -9.30 -6.78
CA LYS A 428 -12.05 -10.36 -6.97
C LYS A 428 -12.17 -10.98 -8.36
N LEU A 429 -13.39 -11.26 -8.81
CA LEU A 429 -13.64 -11.74 -10.18
C LEU A 429 -13.16 -10.74 -11.22
N ARG A 430 -13.42 -9.43 -11.02
CA ARG A 430 -12.91 -8.40 -11.93
C ARG A 430 -11.38 -8.39 -12.01
N LYS A 431 -10.71 -8.66 -10.89
CA LYS A 431 -9.24 -8.74 -10.81
C LYS A 431 -8.68 -10.06 -11.37
N SER A 432 -9.42 -11.16 -11.24
CA SER A 432 -9.03 -12.47 -11.78
C SER A 432 -9.28 -12.56 -13.28
N TYR A 433 -10.23 -11.78 -13.80
CA TYR A 433 -10.52 -11.75 -15.23
C TYR A 433 -9.30 -11.25 -16.01
N TRP A 434 -8.58 -12.20 -16.62
CA TRP A 434 -7.37 -11.94 -17.38
C TRP A 434 -7.72 -11.51 -18.80
N VAL A 435 -7.21 -10.36 -19.21
CA VAL A 435 -7.14 -9.92 -20.60
C VAL A 435 -5.65 -9.83 -20.96
N VAL A 436 -5.29 -10.17 -22.20
CA VAL A 436 -3.92 -9.95 -22.66
C VAL A 436 -3.75 -8.44 -22.89
N ASP A 437 -2.85 -7.78 -22.15
CA ASP A 437 -2.49 -6.37 -22.39
C ASP A 437 -1.36 -6.35 -23.43
N PRO A 438 -1.55 -5.77 -24.63
CA PRO A 438 -0.45 -5.65 -25.58
C PRO A 438 0.54 -4.51 -25.23
N THR A 439 0.26 -3.68 -24.22
CA THR A 439 1.04 -2.44 -23.96
C THR A 439 2.26 -2.58 -23.04
N PHE A 440 2.50 -3.72 -22.38
CA PHE A 440 3.64 -3.88 -21.46
C PHE A 440 4.47 -5.14 -21.77
N ILE A 441 5.62 -4.96 -22.42
CA ILE A 441 6.63 -6.00 -22.60
C ILE A 441 7.89 -5.60 -21.84
N ILE A 442 8.04 -6.10 -20.62
CA ILE A 442 9.36 -6.34 -20.02
C ILE A 442 9.57 -7.85 -20.07
N LYS A 443 10.75 -8.28 -20.54
CA LYS A 443 11.18 -9.67 -20.63
C LYS A 443 11.30 -10.31 -19.23
N SER A 444 10.17 -10.76 -18.68
CA SER A 444 10.04 -11.87 -17.74
C SER A 444 8.54 -12.05 -17.50
N GLU A 445 7.98 -13.19 -17.90
CA GLU A 445 6.60 -13.61 -17.63
C GLU A 445 5.51 -12.57 -17.94
N SER A 446 4.92 -12.66 -19.14
CA SER A 446 3.59 -12.16 -19.54
C SER A 446 2.82 -11.38 -18.45
N LEU A 447 2.97 -10.06 -18.44
CA LEU A 447 2.20 -9.19 -17.56
C LEU A 447 0.75 -9.11 -18.08
N GLN A 448 -0.14 -9.76 -17.35
CA GLN A 448 -1.56 -9.95 -17.62
C GLN A 448 -2.35 -8.63 -17.40
N ALA A 449 -3.13 -8.14 -18.38
CA ALA A 449 -4.09 -7.05 -18.13
C ALA A 449 -5.22 -7.57 -17.26
N ARG A 450 -5.61 -6.77 -16.27
CA ARG A 450 -6.83 -6.96 -15.47
C ARG A 450 -7.91 -6.04 -16.05
N LEU A 451 -9.19 -6.38 -15.83
CA LEU A 451 -10.27 -5.45 -16.16
C LEU A 451 -10.01 -4.08 -15.52
N LEU A 452 -10.09 -3.03 -16.33
CA LEU A 452 -10.02 -1.66 -15.87
C LEU A 452 -11.34 -1.28 -15.17
N PRO A 453 -11.35 -0.28 -14.30
CA PRO A 453 -12.57 0.17 -13.62
C PRO A 453 -13.74 0.49 -14.57
N ASN A 454 -13.45 0.98 -15.79
CA ASN A 454 -14.46 1.39 -16.77
C ASN A 454 -14.89 0.27 -17.74
N ASP A 455 -14.29 -0.92 -17.67
CA ASP A 455 -14.73 -2.04 -18.52
C ASP A 455 -16.15 -2.48 -18.10
N LYS A 456 -17.11 -2.41 -19.04
CA LYS A 456 -18.48 -2.87 -18.83
C LYS A 456 -18.50 -4.37 -18.56
N ALA A 457 -19.08 -4.76 -17.43
CA ALA A 457 -19.27 -6.15 -17.05
C ALA A 457 -20.62 -6.32 -16.36
N VAL A 458 -21.16 -7.54 -16.40
CA VAL A 458 -22.37 -7.92 -15.67
C VAL A 458 -22.06 -9.18 -14.88
N ALA A 459 -22.47 -9.23 -13.62
CA ALA A 459 -22.30 -10.40 -12.78
C ALA A 459 -23.66 -11.11 -12.60
N TYR A 460 -23.72 -12.38 -12.97
CA TYR A 460 -24.90 -13.22 -12.75
C TYR A 460 -24.72 -14.02 -11.47
N CYS A 461 -25.70 -13.93 -10.57
CA CYS A 461 -25.66 -14.57 -9.27
C CYS A 461 -26.78 -15.62 -9.14
N LYS A 462 -26.39 -16.86 -8.89
CA LYS A 462 -27.31 -17.97 -8.58
C LYS A 462 -27.18 -18.35 -7.12
N VAL A 463 -28.31 -18.34 -6.41
CA VAL A 463 -28.41 -18.80 -5.02
C VAL A 463 -29.20 -20.10 -4.99
N SER A 464 -28.66 -21.13 -4.32
CA SER A 464 -29.31 -22.45 -4.17
C SER A 464 -29.43 -22.81 -2.69
N PRO A 465 -30.65 -23.03 -2.14
CA PRO A 465 -31.96 -22.93 -2.82
C PRO A 465 -32.37 -21.48 -3.11
N SER A 466 -33.18 -21.26 -4.15
CA SER A 466 -33.60 -19.93 -4.61
C SER A 466 -34.50 -19.19 -3.61
N THR A 467 -35.11 -19.91 -2.67
CA THR A 467 -35.96 -19.37 -1.60
C THR A 467 -35.17 -18.87 -0.38
N HIS A 468 -33.85 -18.99 -0.39
CA HIS A 468 -33.02 -18.61 0.74
C HIS A 468 -32.98 -17.08 0.91
N ARG A 469 -32.99 -16.58 2.17
CA ARG A 469 -32.97 -15.13 2.51
C ARG A 469 -31.89 -14.34 1.77
N LEU A 470 -30.74 -14.94 1.51
CA LEU A 470 -29.62 -14.32 0.79
C LEU A 470 -29.98 -13.83 -0.63
N ALA A 471 -30.94 -14.46 -1.30
CA ALA A 471 -31.44 -13.98 -2.60
C ALA A 471 -32.18 -12.64 -2.44
N ALA A 472 -32.97 -12.47 -1.38
CA ALA A 472 -33.61 -11.19 -1.05
C ALA A 472 -32.56 -10.13 -0.72
N VAL A 473 -31.55 -10.46 0.09
CA VAL A 473 -30.46 -9.53 0.44
C VAL A 473 -29.71 -9.02 -0.80
N ILE A 474 -29.39 -9.89 -1.77
CA ILE A 474 -28.72 -9.45 -3.00
C ILE A 474 -29.61 -8.51 -3.82
N LYS A 475 -30.92 -8.76 -3.84
CA LYS A 475 -31.89 -7.91 -4.53
C LYS A 475 -31.99 -6.55 -3.85
N ASP A 476 -32.14 -6.52 -2.53
CA ASP A 476 -32.32 -5.30 -1.75
C ASP A 476 -31.07 -4.42 -1.76
N TYR A 477 -29.87 -5.03 -1.79
CA TYR A 477 -28.59 -4.33 -1.87
C TYR A 477 -28.02 -4.23 -3.30
N SER A 478 -28.82 -4.49 -4.34
CA SER A 478 -28.35 -4.51 -5.74
C SER A 478 -27.69 -3.19 -6.17
N GLU A 479 -28.33 -2.06 -5.87
CA GLU A 479 -27.80 -0.72 -6.16
C GLU A 479 -26.50 -0.44 -5.39
N PHE A 480 -26.43 -0.84 -4.12
CA PHE A 480 -25.21 -0.73 -3.32
C PHE A 480 -24.07 -1.54 -3.92
N ILE A 481 -24.34 -2.77 -4.37
CA ILE A 481 -23.32 -3.63 -4.99
C ILE A 481 -22.86 -3.04 -6.33
N GLU A 482 -23.79 -2.56 -7.15
CA GLU A 482 -23.47 -1.93 -8.44
C GLU A 482 -22.61 -0.68 -8.25
N ASN A 483 -23.01 0.24 -7.37
CA ASN A 483 -22.26 1.46 -7.07
C ASN A 483 -20.84 1.14 -6.53
N ALA A 484 -20.70 0.09 -5.72
CA ALA A 484 -19.41 -0.29 -5.15
C ALA A 484 -18.48 -1.04 -6.13
N THR A 485 -19.03 -1.63 -7.21
CA THR A 485 -18.28 -2.51 -8.12
C THR A 485 -18.23 -2.00 -9.56
N GLY A 486 -19.05 -1.02 -9.92
CA GLY A 486 -19.33 -0.63 -11.31
C GLY A 486 -19.91 -1.78 -12.15
N THR A 487 -20.51 -2.79 -11.50
CA THR A 487 -20.95 -4.03 -12.13
C THR A 487 -22.34 -4.41 -11.59
N PRO A 488 -23.40 -4.35 -12.41
CA PRO A 488 -24.71 -4.82 -11.99
C PRO A 488 -24.69 -6.31 -11.68
N VAL A 489 -25.39 -6.70 -10.61
CA VAL A 489 -25.56 -8.10 -10.20
C VAL A 489 -26.99 -8.55 -10.47
N LEU A 490 -27.17 -9.52 -11.37
CA LEU A 490 -28.47 -10.06 -11.76
C LEU A 490 -28.71 -11.42 -11.10
N LEU A 491 -29.87 -11.57 -10.44
CA LEU A 491 -30.31 -12.84 -9.85
C LEU A 491 -30.94 -13.75 -10.91
N SER A 492 -30.11 -14.35 -11.75
CA SER A 492 -30.56 -15.28 -12.79
C SER A 492 -29.46 -16.29 -13.16
N SER A 493 -29.87 -17.34 -13.87
CA SER A 493 -28.92 -18.22 -14.56
C SER A 493 -28.24 -17.49 -15.72
N LEU A 494 -27.05 -17.97 -16.08
CA LEU A 494 -26.34 -17.54 -17.29
C LEU A 494 -27.26 -17.62 -18.52
N PRO A 495 -27.31 -16.58 -19.36
CA PRO A 495 -28.04 -16.61 -20.63
C PRO A 495 -27.45 -17.66 -21.60
N ASP A 496 -28.30 -18.36 -22.36
CA ASP A 496 -27.92 -19.47 -23.24
C ASP A 496 -27.03 -19.06 -24.43
N ASP A 497 -27.05 -17.77 -24.79
CA ASP A 497 -26.32 -17.12 -25.88
C ASP A 497 -24.84 -16.85 -25.56
N VAL A 498 -24.40 -17.11 -24.33
CA VAL A 498 -23.05 -16.74 -23.85
C VAL A 498 -22.04 -17.91 -23.87
N LYS A 499 -22.37 -19.02 -24.56
CA LYS A 499 -21.53 -20.24 -24.62
C LYS A 499 -20.10 -20.04 -25.11
N ASN A 500 -19.83 -18.97 -25.86
CA ASN A 500 -18.51 -18.66 -26.42
C ASN A 500 -17.79 -17.49 -25.72
N ALA A 501 -18.39 -16.84 -24.71
CA ALA A 501 -17.71 -15.77 -23.98
C ALA A 501 -16.81 -16.34 -22.87
N LYS A 502 -15.75 -15.62 -22.53
CA LYS A 502 -14.91 -15.96 -21.39
C LYS A 502 -15.69 -15.63 -20.10
N ILE A 503 -15.86 -16.62 -19.22
CA ILE A 503 -16.63 -16.51 -17.99
C ILE A 503 -15.72 -16.81 -16.81
N GLU A 504 -15.60 -15.87 -15.87
CA GLU A 504 -14.97 -16.12 -14.57
C GLU A 504 -16.03 -16.52 -13.54
N VAL A 505 -15.75 -17.57 -12.76
CA VAL A 505 -16.72 -18.15 -11.83
C VAL A 505 -16.18 -18.15 -10.40
N SER A 506 -17.01 -17.72 -9.45
CA SER A 506 -16.74 -17.86 -8.02
C SER A 506 -17.88 -18.63 -7.36
N CYS A 507 -17.57 -19.80 -6.81
CA CYS A 507 -18.51 -20.60 -6.03
C CYS A 507 -18.17 -20.49 -4.54
N SER A 508 -19.19 -20.35 -3.69
CA SER A 508 -19.03 -20.30 -2.25
C SER A 508 -20.26 -20.87 -1.54
N SER A 509 -20.05 -21.46 -0.37
CA SER A 509 -21.11 -21.84 0.55
C SER A 509 -21.17 -20.85 1.71
N VAL A 510 -22.37 -20.44 2.08
CA VAL A 510 -22.65 -19.65 3.27
C VAL A 510 -23.72 -20.40 4.06
N LYS A 511 -23.30 -21.07 5.14
CA LYS A 511 -24.13 -21.99 5.93
C LYS A 511 -24.81 -23.02 5.01
N ASP A 512 -26.13 -22.92 4.86
CA ASP A 512 -26.98 -23.89 4.17
C ASP A 512 -27.30 -23.48 2.72
N ALA A 513 -26.67 -22.41 2.21
CA ALA A 513 -26.86 -21.89 0.86
C ALA A 513 -25.57 -21.89 0.05
N LYS A 514 -25.69 -22.22 -1.24
CA LYS A 514 -24.61 -22.09 -2.24
C LYS A 514 -24.84 -20.86 -3.10
N ILE A 515 -23.79 -20.06 -3.29
CA ILE A 515 -23.78 -18.86 -4.13
C ILE A 515 -22.76 -19.05 -5.24
N GLU A 516 -23.22 -18.94 -6.48
CA GLU A 516 -22.43 -19.01 -7.70
C GLU A 516 -22.50 -17.65 -8.39
N LEU A 517 -21.35 -17.00 -8.55
CA LEU A 517 -21.20 -15.72 -9.25
C LEU A 517 -20.45 -15.94 -10.57
N HIS A 518 -21.03 -15.48 -11.67
CA HIS A 518 -20.47 -15.55 -13.01
C HIS A 518 -20.26 -14.14 -13.54
N LEU A 519 -19.01 -13.74 -13.79
CA LEU A 519 -18.71 -12.44 -14.38
C LEU A 519 -18.59 -12.56 -15.89
N ILE A 520 -19.36 -11.75 -16.61
CA ILE A 520 -19.35 -11.64 -18.07
C ILE A 520 -18.91 -10.23 -18.44
N CYS A 521 -17.91 -10.13 -19.31
CA CYS A 521 -17.48 -8.84 -19.87
C CYS A 521 -17.93 -8.72 -21.32
N TYR A 522 -18.72 -7.68 -21.58
CA TYR A 522 -19.11 -7.30 -22.93
C TYR A 522 -18.07 -6.31 -23.44
N ARG A 523 -16.95 -6.81 -23.98
CA ARG A 523 -16.16 -5.97 -24.87
C ARG A 523 -16.78 -6.03 -26.26
N ALA A 524 -17.06 -4.86 -26.83
CA ALA A 524 -17.17 -4.74 -28.28
C ALA A 524 -15.92 -5.39 -28.87
N THR A 525 -16.10 -6.29 -29.84
CA THR A 525 -15.03 -6.89 -30.62
C THR A 525 -14.01 -5.82 -30.99
N SER A 526 -12.83 -5.87 -30.38
CA SER A 526 -11.83 -4.81 -30.44
C SER A 526 -11.28 -4.69 -31.85
N SER A 527 -11.58 -3.59 -32.53
CA SER A 527 -10.97 -3.22 -33.81
C SER A 527 -9.51 -2.84 -33.58
N ALA A 528 -8.60 -3.81 -33.52
CA ALA A 528 -7.16 -3.59 -33.34
C ALA A 528 -6.38 -4.01 -34.59
N VAL A 529 -5.26 -3.35 -34.88
CA VAL A 529 -4.32 -3.71 -35.96
C VAL A 529 -3.01 -4.20 -35.36
N THR A 530 -2.36 -5.18 -35.98
CA THR A 530 -1.01 -5.61 -35.58
C THR A 530 0.03 -4.92 -36.47
N VAL A 531 0.95 -4.18 -35.87
CA VAL A 531 2.00 -3.43 -36.56
C VAL A 531 3.35 -4.12 -36.38
N HIS A 532 4.08 -4.30 -37.47
CA HIS A 532 5.40 -4.93 -37.52
C HIS A 532 6.48 -3.91 -37.90
N TYR A 533 7.62 -3.94 -37.20
CA TYR A 533 8.83 -3.22 -37.57
C TYR A 533 10.06 -4.11 -37.33
N GLY A 534 10.68 -4.58 -38.42
CA GLY A 534 11.73 -5.59 -38.34
C GLY A 534 11.22 -6.87 -37.68
N THR A 535 11.87 -7.31 -36.60
CA THR A 535 11.45 -8.49 -35.80
C THR A 535 10.48 -8.15 -34.66
N ARG A 536 10.14 -6.87 -34.46
CA ARG A 536 9.24 -6.41 -33.38
C ARG A 536 7.81 -6.28 -33.91
N LYS A 537 6.82 -6.67 -33.11
CA LYS A 537 5.39 -6.46 -33.41
C LYS A 537 4.65 -5.86 -32.22
N HIS A 538 3.61 -5.09 -32.49
CA HIS A 538 2.77 -4.45 -31.47
C HIS A 538 1.33 -4.29 -31.97
N SER A 539 0.34 -4.48 -31.09
CA SER A 539 -1.08 -4.29 -31.46
C SER A 539 -1.55 -2.90 -31.05
N ILE A 540 -2.16 -2.17 -31.98
CA ILE A 540 -2.68 -0.81 -31.77
C ILE A 540 -4.21 -0.85 -31.93
N LEU A 541 -4.93 -0.30 -30.96
CA LEU A 541 -6.39 -0.14 -31.04
C LEU A 541 -6.73 0.93 -32.08
N LEU A 542 -7.59 0.58 -33.03
CA LEU A 542 -8.06 1.48 -34.10
C LEU A 542 -9.29 2.29 -33.69
N ALA A 543 -9.97 1.89 -32.62
CA ALA A 543 -11.07 2.65 -32.04
C ALA A 543 -11.07 2.53 -30.51
N ALA A 544 -11.43 3.63 -29.85
CA ALA A 544 -11.67 3.70 -28.41
C ALA A 544 -12.85 4.63 -28.15
N ASN A 545 -13.80 4.22 -27.30
CA ASN A 545 -14.99 5.01 -26.95
C ASN A 545 -15.78 5.55 -28.15
N ASP A 546 -16.04 4.71 -29.16
CA ASP A 546 -16.74 5.05 -30.41
C ASP A 546 -16.04 6.08 -31.32
N GLU A 547 -14.80 6.50 -30.99
CA GLU A 547 -13.95 7.32 -31.86
C GLU A 547 -12.91 6.47 -32.59
N VAL A 548 -12.83 6.62 -33.91
CA VAL A 548 -11.85 5.95 -34.76
C VAL A 548 -10.54 6.74 -34.76
N LEU A 549 -9.43 6.05 -34.53
CA LEU A 549 -8.09 6.61 -34.58
C LEU A 549 -7.86 7.26 -35.95
N THR A 550 -7.24 8.44 -36.00
CA THR A 550 -6.86 9.07 -37.28
C THR A 550 -5.54 8.50 -37.79
N TYR A 551 -5.29 8.56 -39.10
CA TYR A 551 -4.04 8.06 -39.69
C TYR A 551 -2.79 8.74 -39.07
N THR A 552 -2.88 10.05 -38.80
CA THR A 552 -1.81 10.80 -38.12
C THR A 552 -1.57 10.30 -36.70
N ARG A 553 -2.64 9.98 -35.96
CA ARG A 553 -2.53 9.45 -34.60
C ARG A 553 -1.98 8.02 -34.60
N LEU A 554 -2.37 7.18 -35.57
CA LEU A 554 -1.79 5.85 -35.77
C LEU A 554 -0.27 5.94 -35.98
N LEU A 555 0.21 6.86 -36.82
CA LEU A 555 1.66 7.09 -37.00
C LEU A 555 2.36 7.56 -35.71
N TYR A 556 1.69 8.38 -34.90
CA TYR A 556 2.21 8.83 -33.60
C TYR A 556 2.37 7.65 -32.63
N GLU A 557 1.35 6.79 -32.51
CA GLU A 557 1.41 5.59 -31.66
C GLU A 557 2.52 4.64 -32.14
N ILE A 558 2.67 4.43 -33.46
CA ILE A 558 3.76 3.63 -34.04
C ILE A 558 5.13 4.22 -33.68
N ARG A 559 5.30 5.56 -33.76
CA ARG A 559 6.55 6.23 -33.35
C ARG A 559 6.86 6.02 -31.88
N SER A 560 5.85 6.18 -31.03
CA SER A 560 5.95 5.99 -29.59
C SER A 560 6.40 4.57 -29.24
N VAL A 561 5.68 3.58 -29.77
CA VAL A 561 5.88 2.15 -29.47
C VAL A 561 7.23 1.62 -29.96
N PHE A 562 7.62 1.98 -31.19
CA PHE A 562 8.87 1.48 -31.78
C PHE A 562 10.07 2.41 -31.56
N SER A 563 9.87 3.54 -30.86
CA SER A 563 10.88 4.57 -30.61
C SER A 563 11.48 5.15 -31.92
N LEU A 564 10.64 5.42 -32.91
CA LEU A 564 11.03 5.86 -34.26
C LEU A 564 11.04 7.39 -34.43
N TRP A 565 11.26 8.14 -33.33
CA TRP A 565 11.25 9.61 -33.34
C TRP A 565 12.38 10.22 -34.17
N SER A 566 13.51 9.51 -34.33
CA SER A 566 14.64 9.93 -35.16
C SER A 566 14.42 9.72 -36.67
N LYS A 567 13.30 9.10 -37.09
CA LYS A 567 13.01 8.79 -38.48
C LYS A 567 12.13 9.85 -39.14
N SER A 568 12.63 10.39 -40.25
CA SER A 568 12.02 11.50 -40.98
C SER A 568 10.66 11.12 -41.58
N LYS A 569 10.55 9.90 -42.11
CA LYS A 569 9.34 9.41 -42.79
C LYS A 569 9.03 7.97 -42.42
N LEU A 570 7.75 7.71 -42.17
CA LEU A 570 7.18 6.39 -41.94
C LEU A 570 6.16 6.09 -43.03
N LEU A 571 6.31 4.95 -43.68
CA LEU A 571 5.35 4.38 -44.62
C LEU A 571 4.80 3.09 -44.04
N LEU A 572 3.50 2.85 -44.22
CA LEU A 572 2.83 1.64 -43.75
C LEU A 572 2.43 0.79 -44.97
N SER A 573 2.62 -0.51 -44.87
CA SER A 573 2.31 -1.49 -45.91
C SER A 573 1.42 -2.61 -45.35
N LEU A 574 0.52 -3.16 -46.16
CA LEU A 574 -0.23 -4.39 -45.81
C LEU A 574 0.60 -5.67 -45.98
N GLU A 575 1.74 -5.58 -46.67
CA GLU A 575 2.60 -6.71 -46.99
C GLU A 575 4.05 -6.45 -46.57
N ALA A 576 4.77 -7.51 -46.22
CA ALA A 576 6.20 -7.46 -45.96
C ALA A 576 7.00 -7.32 -47.27
N LEU A 577 8.15 -6.64 -47.20
CA LEU A 577 9.08 -6.51 -48.34
C LEU A 577 9.40 -7.87 -48.99
N PRO A 578 9.53 -7.96 -50.33
CA PRO A 578 9.72 -6.87 -51.29
C PRO A 578 8.43 -6.34 -51.95
N THR A 579 7.28 -6.99 -51.76
CA THR A 579 5.97 -6.51 -52.23
C THR A 579 5.41 -5.49 -51.23
N VAL A 580 4.94 -4.34 -51.72
CA VAL A 580 4.50 -3.25 -50.86
C VAL A 580 3.20 -2.66 -51.37
N THR A 581 2.12 -2.88 -50.62
CA THR A 581 0.84 -2.22 -50.82
C THR A 581 0.71 -1.12 -49.77
N PHE A 582 0.99 0.13 -50.16
CA PHE A 582 1.02 1.25 -49.23
C PHE A 582 -0.36 1.65 -48.73
N ILE A 583 -0.45 1.90 -47.42
CA ILE A 583 -1.64 2.42 -46.78
C ILE A 583 -1.67 3.95 -46.96
N SER A 584 -2.76 4.46 -47.54
CA SER A 584 -2.98 5.89 -47.75
C SER A 584 -3.60 6.54 -46.50
N SER A 585 -3.35 7.83 -46.31
CA SER A 585 -4.01 8.64 -45.26
C SER A 585 -5.53 8.77 -45.44
N LYS A 586 -6.06 8.40 -46.61
CA LYS A 586 -7.50 8.36 -46.91
C LYS A 586 -8.14 7.00 -46.62
N CYS A 587 -7.38 6.00 -46.17
CA CYS A 587 -7.88 4.67 -45.84
C CYS A 587 -8.74 4.74 -44.55
N ASN A 588 -9.89 4.08 -44.56
CA ASN A 588 -10.66 3.87 -43.34
C ASN A 588 -9.88 2.89 -42.45
N LEU A 589 -9.43 3.37 -41.29
CA LEU A 589 -8.56 2.59 -40.42
C LEU A 589 -9.26 1.37 -39.81
N LEU A 590 -10.58 1.37 -39.71
CA LEU A 590 -11.34 0.18 -39.26
C LEU A 590 -11.21 -1.01 -40.22
N ASP A 591 -10.95 -0.76 -41.50
CA ASP A 591 -10.72 -1.83 -42.49
C ASP A 591 -9.39 -2.57 -42.27
N LEU A 592 -8.55 -2.05 -41.36
CA LEU A 592 -7.28 -2.64 -40.93
C LEU A 592 -7.45 -3.49 -39.65
N ALA A 593 -8.66 -3.60 -39.10
CA ALA A 593 -8.92 -4.45 -37.95
C ALA A 593 -8.54 -5.91 -38.24
N ASP A 594 -7.87 -6.53 -37.28
CA ASP A 594 -7.36 -7.90 -37.31
C ASP A 594 -6.34 -8.19 -38.45
N LYS A 595 -5.81 -7.14 -39.10
CA LYS A 595 -4.76 -7.26 -40.12
C LYS A 595 -3.37 -6.99 -39.56
N ASP A 596 -2.37 -7.49 -40.27
CA ASP A 596 -0.97 -7.16 -40.08
C ASP A 596 -0.56 -6.01 -41.01
N ILE A 597 0.13 -5.00 -40.47
CA ILE A 597 0.72 -3.91 -41.23
C ILE A 597 2.22 -3.79 -40.92
N TYR A 598 3.02 -3.40 -41.90
CA TYR A 598 4.48 -3.37 -41.85
C TYR A 598 4.99 -1.94 -42.00
N VAL A 599 5.85 -1.52 -41.07
CA VAL A 599 6.45 -0.18 -41.03
C VAL A 599 7.73 -0.16 -41.84
N ILE A 600 7.77 0.73 -42.82
CA ILE A 600 8.96 1.04 -43.62
C ILE A 600 9.40 2.44 -43.22
N ALA A 601 10.56 2.54 -42.56
CA ALA A 601 11.11 3.79 -42.06
C ALA A 601 12.34 4.21 -42.86
N SER A 602 12.38 5.46 -43.34
CA SER A 602 13.56 6.08 -43.97
C SER A 602 14.19 7.12 -43.05
#